data_AF-R6A941-F1
#
_entry.id   AF-R6A941-F1
#
_cell.length_a   1.000
_cell.length_b   1.000
_cell.length_c   1.000
_cell.angle_alpha   90.00
_cell.angle_beta   90.00
_cell.angle_gamma   90.00
#
_symmetry.space_group_name_H-M   'P 1'
#
loop_
_entity.id
_entity.type
_entity.pdbx_description
1 polymer ?
#
loop_
_entity_poly.entity_id
_entity_poly.type
_entity_poly.pdbx_seq_one_letter_code
_entity_poly.pdbx_strand_id
1 'polypeptide(L)'
;MIDIQKDIRGLSAMGLMEKLLADKTTGRHILWATDAYETEGEAYGRGREIELAEISLVKTRARKAVEQQSSRTRRHGEVFTPRWVCDLMNDALDRDWFGVEKMEPDVWEDLDALFLQKKGHKTPRWQRYVDSRRLEITCGEAPYLAERYDVSTGEEIEVSSRRGLLDRKLLAISHFTETREDWQHWALRAMEATYGYEFQGDNLLIARVNIMKTVMEHYFSKWEEAAPASFLRKLTNKVAWNLWQMDGLSGRIPYCAEDPEGADLFSFGNIDIRPLLSVGQPVCRVYSWRSDCQSVSYGDVKARSCGMRFDYIVGNPPYQEETDSESTRKPPIYNLFMDETFLLADVVELITPARFLFNAGYTPSSWNKKMLQDKHFKILYYEPLSAKVFPNTDIKGGGEHFIKKCES
;
A
#
# COMPACT_ATOMS: atom_id res chain seq x y z
N MET A 1 21.04 -6.23 6.51
CA MET A 1 19.71 -5.64 6.75
C MET A 1 19.68 -4.25 6.14
N ILE A 2 18.56 -3.85 5.55
CA ILE A 2 18.32 -2.52 5.00
C ILE A 2 18.58 -1.42 6.04
N ASP A 3 19.30 -0.37 5.67
CA ASP A 3 19.45 0.85 6.47
C ASP A 3 18.50 1.95 5.96
N ILE A 4 17.24 1.90 6.39
CA ILE A 4 16.24 2.91 6.05
C ILE A 4 16.64 4.32 6.52
N GLN A 5 17.45 4.43 7.58
CA GLN A 5 17.92 5.70 8.12
C GLN A 5 19.05 6.31 7.28
N LYS A 6 19.84 5.51 6.54
CA LYS A 6 20.70 5.99 5.45
C LYS A 6 19.88 6.55 4.29
N ASP A 7 18.79 5.90 3.90
CA ASP A 7 17.92 6.36 2.81
C ASP A 7 17.18 7.66 3.16
N ILE A 8 16.60 7.75 4.36
CA ILE A 8 16.00 8.96 4.93
C ILE A 8 17.00 10.12 4.91
N ARG A 9 18.23 9.91 5.40
CA ARG A 9 19.29 10.95 5.38
C ARG A 9 19.64 11.37 3.96
N GLY A 10 19.70 10.44 3.00
CA GLY A 10 19.93 10.74 1.59
C GLY A 10 18.84 11.61 0.98
N LEU A 11 17.57 11.25 1.19
CA LEU A 11 16.41 12.02 0.69
C LEU A 11 16.26 13.38 1.41
N SER A 12 16.65 13.46 2.68
CA SER A 12 16.70 14.71 3.45
C SER A 12 17.76 15.67 2.91
N ALA A 13 18.97 15.17 2.63
CA ALA A 13 20.04 15.96 1.98
C ALA A 13 19.66 16.44 0.56
N MET A 14 18.72 15.78 -0.12
CA MET A 14 18.15 16.20 -1.40
C MET A 14 16.97 17.19 -1.25
N GLY A 15 16.55 17.53 -0.03
CA GLY A 15 15.42 18.42 0.25
C GLY A 15 14.05 17.82 -0.13
N LEU A 16 13.92 16.48 -0.08
CA LEU A 16 12.70 15.78 -0.52
C LEU A 16 11.78 15.36 0.63
N MET A 17 12.28 15.24 1.87
CA MET A 17 11.51 14.68 2.99
C MET A 17 10.25 15.49 3.35
N GLU A 18 10.30 16.82 3.32
CA GLU A 18 9.13 17.68 3.54
C GLU A 18 7.93 17.27 2.65
N LYS A 19 8.22 17.05 1.36
CA LYS A 19 7.21 16.65 0.38
C LYS A 19 6.80 15.17 0.50
N LEU A 20 7.59 14.35 1.21
CA LEU A 20 7.26 12.96 1.55
C LEU A 20 6.50 12.85 2.88
N LEU A 21 6.53 13.88 3.73
CA LEU A 21 5.64 14.00 4.89
C LEU A 21 4.27 14.57 4.50
N ALA A 22 4.18 15.43 3.48
CA ALA A 22 2.93 16.07 3.08
C ALA A 22 1.76 15.07 2.87
N ASP A 23 0.64 15.32 3.54
CA ASP A 23 -0.66 14.73 3.20
C ASP A 23 -1.38 15.61 2.16
N LYS A 24 -2.00 14.98 1.17
CA LYS A 24 -2.62 15.67 0.03
C LYS A 24 -4.12 15.95 0.21
N THR A 25 -4.72 15.43 1.29
CA THR A 25 -6.09 15.72 1.70
C THR A 25 -6.13 16.93 2.62
N THR A 26 -5.27 16.98 3.64
CA THR A 26 -5.23 18.07 4.64
C THR A 26 -4.34 19.24 4.21
N GLY A 27 -3.34 19.00 3.35
CA GLY A 27 -2.30 19.98 3.01
C GLY A 27 -1.23 20.17 4.09
N ARG A 28 -1.32 19.41 5.20
CA ARG A 28 -0.37 19.39 6.32
C ARG A 28 0.57 18.19 6.25
N HIS A 29 1.25 17.80 7.32
CA HIS A 29 1.99 16.53 7.37
C HIS A 29 1.08 15.34 7.73
N ILE A 30 1.53 14.13 7.39
CA ILE A 30 0.93 12.87 7.87
C ILE A 30 1.07 12.77 9.39
N LEU A 31 0.10 12.13 10.02
CA LEU A 31 0.00 11.97 11.47
C LEU A 31 0.70 10.68 11.92
N TRP A 32 1.26 10.64 13.13
CA TRP A 32 1.83 9.41 13.71
C TRP A 32 0.83 8.25 13.65
N ALA A 33 -0.43 8.48 14.05
CA ALA A 33 -1.52 7.51 14.06
C ALA A 33 -1.19 6.17 14.76
N THR A 34 -0.30 6.22 15.75
CA THR A 34 0.12 5.08 16.56
C THR A 34 0.57 5.56 17.94
N ASP A 35 0.31 4.78 18.98
CA ASP A 35 0.79 5.03 20.36
C ASP A 35 2.14 4.31 20.61
N ALA A 36 2.89 4.04 19.54
CA ALA A 36 4.23 3.46 19.59
C ALA A 36 5.30 4.43 20.13
N TYR A 37 5.06 5.75 20.04
CA TYR A 37 6.02 6.81 20.34
C TYR A 37 5.61 7.70 21.54
N GLU A 38 4.47 7.41 22.19
CA GLU A 38 3.94 8.21 23.31
C GLU A 38 4.96 8.43 24.46
N THR A 39 5.88 7.48 24.67
CA THR A 39 6.96 7.58 25.68
C THR A 39 8.01 8.66 25.37
N GLU A 40 8.11 9.10 24.13
CA GLU A 40 9.02 10.20 23.73
C GLU A 40 8.42 11.59 24.06
N GLY A 41 7.11 11.65 24.37
CA GLY A 41 6.41 12.85 24.84
C GLY A 41 5.10 13.15 24.10
N GLU A 42 4.36 14.15 24.58
CA GLU A 42 3.04 14.55 24.06
C GLU A 42 3.05 14.93 22.57
N ALA A 43 4.20 15.39 22.05
CA ALA A 43 4.39 15.72 20.63
C ALA A 43 4.22 14.51 19.69
N TYR A 44 4.40 13.28 20.19
CA TYR A 44 4.40 12.04 19.41
C TYR A 44 3.12 11.20 19.54
N GLY A 45 2.06 11.77 20.11
CA GLY A 45 0.76 11.08 20.24
C GLY A 45 0.10 10.82 18.87
N ARG A 46 -0.75 9.80 18.78
CA ARG A 46 -1.41 9.36 17.52
C ARG A 46 -2.10 10.45 16.68
N GLY A 47 -2.59 11.53 17.28
CA GLY A 47 -3.22 12.67 16.59
C GLY A 47 -2.27 13.80 16.19
N ARG A 48 -0.94 13.60 16.31
CA ARG A 48 0.09 14.61 16.03
C ARG A 48 0.73 14.38 14.67
N GLU A 49 1.07 15.46 13.99
CA GLU A 49 1.85 15.47 12.74
C GLU A 49 3.28 14.97 12.99
N ILE A 50 3.84 14.23 12.03
CA ILE A 50 5.24 13.81 12.04
C ILE A 50 6.10 14.98 11.55
N GLU A 51 6.97 15.52 12.39
CA GLU A 51 7.84 16.64 12.02
C GLU A 51 9.19 16.19 11.43
N LEU A 52 9.82 17.05 10.62
CA LEU A 52 11.12 16.75 9.98
C LEU A 52 12.21 16.29 10.96
N ALA A 53 12.24 16.86 12.17
CA ALA A 53 13.20 16.51 13.21
C ALA A 53 12.98 15.08 13.76
N GLU A 54 11.74 14.61 13.73
CA GLU A 54 11.29 13.38 14.37
C GLU A 54 11.45 12.15 13.46
N ILE A 55 11.64 12.33 12.15
CA ILE A 55 11.84 11.24 11.17
C ILE A 55 13.00 10.30 11.58
N SER A 56 13.97 10.79 12.35
CA SER A 56 15.06 9.98 12.90
C SER A 56 14.60 8.85 13.84
N LEU A 57 13.38 8.95 14.41
CA LEU A 57 12.73 7.94 15.25
C LEU A 57 11.99 6.86 14.45
N VAL A 58 11.72 7.09 13.16
CA VAL A 58 11.01 6.15 12.29
C VAL A 58 11.90 4.92 12.03
N LYS A 59 11.37 3.73 12.34
CA LYS A 59 12.10 2.45 12.25
C LYS A 59 11.27 1.45 11.48
N THR A 60 11.93 0.59 10.72
CA THR A 60 11.25 -0.53 10.07
C THR A 60 10.58 -1.44 11.09
N ARG A 61 9.45 -2.03 10.71
CA ARG A 61 8.70 -3.04 11.45
C ARG A 61 9.63 -4.16 11.96
N ALA A 62 10.55 -4.64 11.11
CA ALA A 62 11.52 -5.66 11.48
C ALA A 62 12.41 -5.21 12.67
N ARG A 63 12.88 -3.96 12.64
CA ARG A 63 13.68 -3.38 13.73
C ARG A 63 12.85 -3.16 14.99
N LYS A 64 11.62 -2.65 14.88
CA LYS A 64 10.66 -2.53 15.99
C LYS A 64 10.44 -3.89 16.67
N ALA A 65 10.24 -4.96 15.89
CA ALA A 65 10.01 -6.31 16.40
C ALA A 65 11.22 -6.86 17.18
N VAL A 66 12.45 -6.68 16.67
CA VAL A 66 13.69 -7.07 17.37
C VAL A 66 13.85 -6.31 18.69
N GLU A 67 13.62 -4.99 18.69
CA GLU A 67 13.70 -4.15 19.89
C GLU A 67 12.63 -4.56 20.94
N GLN A 68 11.39 -4.87 20.51
CA GLN A 68 10.31 -5.38 21.38
C GLN A 68 10.62 -6.78 21.94
N GLN A 69 11.15 -7.69 21.14
CA GLN A 69 11.55 -9.03 21.58
C GLN A 69 12.67 -8.96 22.65
N SER A 70 13.60 -8.02 22.51
CA SER A 70 14.67 -7.80 23.50
C SER A 70 14.17 -7.23 24.83
N SER A 71 13.14 -6.37 24.79
CA SER A 71 12.59 -5.70 25.98
C SER A 71 11.55 -6.53 26.75
N ARG A 72 11.18 -7.71 26.25
CA ARG A 72 10.17 -8.64 26.84
C ARG A 72 8.74 -8.07 26.94
N THR A 73 8.48 -6.91 26.35
CA THR A 73 7.16 -6.28 26.33
C THR A 73 6.30 -6.89 25.22
N ARG A 74 5.30 -7.69 25.58
CA ARG A 74 4.32 -8.23 24.62
C ARG A 74 3.28 -7.18 24.24
N ARG A 75 3.57 -6.35 23.23
CA ARG A 75 2.51 -5.70 22.43
C ARG A 75 2.02 -6.68 21.35
N HIS A 76 0.80 -6.47 20.82
CA HIS A 76 0.34 -7.25 19.66
C HIS A 76 1.22 -6.89 18.46
N GLY A 77 1.81 -7.90 17.81
CA GLY A 77 2.73 -7.69 16.69
C GLY A 77 1.99 -7.46 15.38
N GLU A 78 2.43 -6.46 14.61
CA GLU A 78 2.04 -6.27 13.21
C GLU A 78 2.39 -7.52 12.39
N VAL A 79 1.51 -7.92 11.46
CA VAL A 79 1.72 -9.11 10.62
C VAL A 79 2.55 -8.72 9.40
N PHE A 80 3.68 -9.41 9.21
CA PHE A 80 4.58 -9.21 8.09
C PHE A 80 4.17 -10.11 6.92
N THR A 81 3.93 -9.56 5.73
CA THR A 81 3.84 -10.39 4.52
C THR A 81 5.25 -10.81 4.09
N PRO A 82 5.61 -12.11 4.07
CA PRO A 82 6.89 -12.56 3.56
C PRO A 82 6.94 -12.41 2.03
N ARG A 83 8.14 -12.24 1.49
CA ARG A 83 8.33 -11.96 0.06
C ARG A 83 7.63 -12.96 -0.86
N TRP A 84 7.78 -14.26 -0.60
CA TRP A 84 7.19 -15.31 -1.46
C TRP A 84 5.66 -15.24 -1.55
N VAL A 85 4.98 -14.64 -0.55
CA VAL A 85 3.53 -14.40 -0.58
C VAL A 85 3.20 -13.18 -1.44
N CYS A 86 4.02 -12.11 -1.35
CA CYS A 86 3.92 -10.97 -2.27
C CYS A 86 4.09 -11.42 -3.72
N ASP A 87 5.13 -12.23 -4.01
CA ASP A 87 5.37 -12.84 -5.31
C ASP A 87 4.16 -13.64 -5.80
N LEU A 88 3.65 -14.56 -4.97
CA LEU A 88 2.52 -15.44 -5.30
C LEU A 88 1.24 -14.68 -5.69
N MET A 89 0.94 -13.59 -4.97
CA MET A 89 -0.23 -12.74 -5.21
C MET A 89 -0.01 -11.81 -6.40
N ASN A 90 1.13 -11.12 -6.47
CA ASN A 90 1.47 -10.27 -7.62
C ASN A 90 1.47 -11.08 -8.94
N ASP A 91 1.96 -12.32 -8.92
CA ASP A 91 1.87 -13.25 -10.05
C ASP A 91 0.44 -13.66 -10.39
N ALA A 92 -0.48 -13.72 -9.43
CA ALA A 92 -1.87 -14.05 -9.68
C ALA A 92 -2.63 -12.91 -10.37
N LEU A 93 -2.35 -11.67 -9.98
CA LEU A 93 -2.80 -10.47 -10.70
C LEU A 93 -2.24 -10.43 -12.13
N ASP A 94 -0.98 -10.84 -12.31
CA ASP A 94 -0.35 -10.86 -13.63
C ASP A 94 -0.85 -11.99 -14.53
N ARG A 95 -1.14 -13.18 -13.99
CA ARG A 95 -1.83 -14.24 -14.74
C ARG A 95 -3.13 -13.74 -15.36
N ASP A 96 -3.92 -13.00 -14.58
CA ASP A 96 -5.14 -12.35 -15.05
C ASP A 96 -4.85 -11.31 -16.15
N TRP A 97 -3.94 -10.36 -15.89
CA TRP A 97 -3.63 -9.27 -16.83
C TRP A 97 -3.05 -9.76 -18.17
N PHE A 98 -2.11 -10.71 -18.14
CA PHE A 98 -1.51 -11.27 -19.34
C PHE A 98 -2.49 -12.22 -20.07
N GLY A 99 -3.48 -12.75 -19.36
CA GLY A 99 -4.46 -13.73 -19.83
C GLY A 99 -3.83 -15.12 -20.01
N VAL A 100 -3.14 -15.61 -18.96
CA VAL A 100 -2.39 -16.88 -18.96
C VAL A 100 -2.73 -17.71 -17.72
N GLU A 101 -2.71 -19.04 -17.85
CA GLU A 101 -3.04 -19.97 -16.76
C GLU A 101 -1.93 -20.05 -15.68
N LYS A 102 -0.69 -19.77 -16.06
CA LYS A 102 0.50 -19.80 -15.20
C LYS A 102 1.50 -18.72 -15.62
N MET A 103 2.20 -18.14 -14.64
CA MET A 103 3.46 -17.43 -14.85
C MET A 103 4.58 -18.44 -14.61
N GLU A 104 5.50 -18.60 -15.56
CA GLU A 104 6.71 -19.42 -15.35
C GLU A 104 7.74 -18.64 -14.52
N PRO A 105 8.60 -19.29 -13.72
CA PRO A 105 9.50 -18.59 -12.80
C PRO A 105 10.48 -17.61 -13.50
N ASP A 106 10.89 -17.97 -14.71
CA ASP A 106 11.80 -17.26 -15.61
C ASP A 106 11.09 -16.29 -16.58
N VAL A 107 9.76 -16.15 -16.49
CA VAL A 107 8.99 -15.31 -17.45
C VAL A 107 9.40 -13.83 -17.44
N TRP A 108 10.02 -13.37 -16.35
CA TRP A 108 10.56 -12.01 -16.21
C TRP A 108 11.97 -11.84 -16.80
N GLU A 109 12.59 -12.91 -17.30
CA GLU A 109 13.89 -12.89 -17.97
C GLU A 109 13.75 -12.63 -19.49
N ASP A 110 12.67 -13.13 -20.12
CA ASP A 110 12.32 -12.83 -21.51
C ASP A 110 11.16 -11.82 -21.60
N LEU A 111 11.50 -10.55 -21.37
CA LEU A 111 10.54 -9.45 -21.41
C LEU A 111 9.97 -9.20 -22.82
N ASP A 112 10.71 -9.53 -23.89
CA ASP A 112 10.24 -9.41 -25.27
C ASP A 112 9.13 -10.42 -25.59
N ALA A 113 9.26 -11.67 -25.14
CA ALA A 113 8.20 -12.67 -25.24
C ALA A 113 6.99 -12.31 -24.35
N LEU A 114 7.23 -11.92 -23.08
CA LEU A 114 6.17 -11.55 -22.13
C LEU A 114 5.31 -10.39 -22.65
N PHE A 115 5.95 -9.35 -23.16
CA PHE A 115 5.29 -8.16 -23.69
C PHE A 115 5.05 -8.16 -25.21
N LEU A 116 5.17 -9.33 -25.86
CA LEU A 116 4.88 -9.49 -27.29
C LEU A 116 3.50 -8.90 -27.66
N GLN A 117 3.49 -8.08 -28.71
CA GLN A 117 2.33 -7.29 -29.11
C GLN A 117 1.22 -8.17 -29.71
N LYS A 118 0.09 -8.28 -29.00
CA LYS A 118 -1.12 -8.95 -29.52
C LYS A 118 -1.75 -8.12 -30.65
N LYS A 119 -2.17 -8.78 -31.75
CA LYS A 119 -2.85 -8.13 -32.90
C LYS A 119 -4.06 -7.31 -32.46
N GLY A 120 -4.28 -6.16 -33.09
CA GLY A 120 -5.45 -5.30 -32.85
C GLY A 120 -5.23 -4.13 -31.87
N HIS A 121 -4.14 -4.13 -31.10
CA HIS A 121 -3.80 -3.00 -30.22
C HIS A 121 -2.80 -2.04 -30.88
N LYS A 122 -3.11 -0.73 -30.87
CA LYS A 122 -2.19 0.33 -31.34
C LYS A 122 -1.10 0.66 -30.32
N THR A 123 -1.45 0.69 -29.03
CA THR A 123 -0.50 0.95 -27.94
C THR A 123 0.33 -0.31 -27.62
N PRO A 124 1.66 -0.21 -27.47
CA PRO A 124 2.52 -1.29 -26.99
C PRO A 124 1.99 -1.96 -25.71
N ARG A 125 2.17 -3.27 -25.59
CA ARG A 125 1.65 -4.07 -24.47
C ARG A 125 2.29 -3.67 -23.14
N TRP A 126 3.60 -3.44 -23.11
CA TRP A 126 4.30 -2.99 -21.89
C TRP A 126 3.80 -1.62 -21.41
N GLN A 127 3.47 -0.69 -22.31
CA GLN A 127 2.90 0.61 -21.93
C GLN A 127 1.53 0.46 -21.27
N ARG A 128 0.67 -0.43 -21.80
CA ARG A 128 -0.62 -0.76 -21.19
C ARG A 128 -0.47 -1.47 -19.83
N TYR A 129 0.61 -2.20 -19.62
CA TYR A 129 0.94 -2.83 -18.34
C TYR A 129 1.38 -1.79 -17.31
N VAL A 130 2.30 -0.90 -17.69
CA VAL A 130 2.74 0.24 -16.86
C VAL A 130 1.56 1.10 -16.43
N ASP A 131 0.67 1.39 -17.37
CA ASP A 131 -0.55 2.17 -17.15
C ASP A 131 -1.59 1.45 -16.27
N SER A 132 -1.49 0.15 -16.02
CA SER A 132 -2.47 -0.59 -15.20
C SER A 132 -2.47 -0.08 -13.76
N ARG A 133 -3.63 0.41 -13.30
CA ARG A 133 -3.79 1.05 -11.99
C ARG A 133 -3.91 -0.02 -10.92
N ARG A 134 -2.87 -0.16 -10.10
CA ARG A 134 -2.82 -1.14 -9.00
C ARG A 134 -2.75 -0.44 -7.66
N LEU A 135 -3.53 -0.93 -6.69
CA LEU A 135 -3.60 -0.40 -5.32
C LEU A 135 -3.20 -1.48 -4.30
N GLU A 136 -2.23 -1.16 -3.44
CA GLU A 136 -1.95 -1.93 -2.22
C GLU A 136 -2.74 -1.33 -1.04
N ILE A 137 -3.72 -2.06 -0.50
CA ILE A 137 -4.41 -1.63 0.73
C ILE A 137 -3.57 -1.95 1.96
N THR A 138 -3.70 -1.12 3.00
CA THR A 138 -3.04 -1.28 4.32
C THR A 138 -1.56 -1.61 4.13
N CYS A 139 -0.88 -0.79 3.32
CA CYS A 139 0.36 -1.19 2.65
C CYS A 139 1.56 -1.28 3.59
N GLY A 140 1.50 -0.76 4.82
CA GLY A 140 2.64 -0.77 5.73
C GLY A 140 3.88 -0.13 5.11
N GLU A 141 4.90 -0.94 4.82
CA GLU A 141 6.16 -0.53 4.17
C GLU A 141 6.15 -0.70 2.62
N ALA A 142 4.97 -1.01 2.06
CA ALA A 142 4.63 -1.32 0.68
C ALA A 142 5.34 -2.55 0.06
N PRO A 143 5.33 -3.74 0.70
CA PRO A 143 5.99 -4.94 0.21
C PRO A 143 5.38 -5.54 -1.07
N TYR A 144 4.10 -5.27 -1.40
CA TYR A 144 3.58 -5.70 -2.70
C TYR A 144 4.00 -4.72 -3.81
N LEU A 145 4.14 -3.42 -3.52
CA LEU A 145 4.61 -2.43 -4.50
C LEU A 145 6.11 -2.50 -4.79
N ALA A 146 6.96 -2.62 -3.77
CA ALA A 146 8.40 -2.39 -3.87
C ALA A 146 9.22 -3.38 -3.02
N GLU A 147 9.85 -4.35 -3.66
CA GLU A 147 10.63 -5.41 -2.99
C GLU A 147 12.08 -5.01 -2.74
N ARG A 148 12.31 -3.95 -1.95
CA ARG A 148 13.68 -3.54 -1.61
C ARG A 148 14.38 -4.51 -0.66
N TYR A 149 13.62 -5.17 0.20
CA TYR A 149 14.07 -6.15 1.17
C TYR A 149 12.92 -7.09 1.53
N ASP A 150 13.21 -8.30 2.00
CA ASP A 150 12.18 -9.13 2.65
C ASP A 150 11.87 -8.51 4.02
N VAL A 151 10.62 -8.09 4.25
CA VAL A 151 10.23 -7.38 5.48
C VAL A 151 10.30 -8.30 6.73
N SER A 152 10.31 -9.63 6.55
CA SER A 152 10.41 -10.59 7.64
C SER A 152 11.85 -10.84 8.12
N THR A 153 12.87 -10.62 7.27
CA THR A 153 14.30 -10.76 7.61
C THR A 153 15.08 -9.44 7.61
N GLY A 154 14.57 -8.43 6.92
CA GLY A 154 15.24 -7.16 6.62
C GLY A 154 16.35 -7.26 5.57
N GLU A 155 16.54 -8.41 4.91
CA GLU A 155 17.62 -8.63 3.94
C GLU A 155 17.32 -7.94 2.60
N GLU A 156 18.31 -7.21 2.07
CA GLU A 156 18.17 -6.44 0.82
C GLU A 156 18.08 -7.35 -0.41
N ILE A 157 17.29 -6.95 -1.40
CA ILE A 157 17.07 -7.67 -2.65
C ILE A 157 17.68 -6.87 -3.81
N GLU A 158 18.46 -7.56 -4.65
CA GLU A 158 19.06 -6.99 -5.86
C GLU A 158 17.98 -6.53 -6.86
N VAL A 159 18.16 -5.36 -7.46
CA VAL A 159 17.19 -4.70 -8.38
C VAL A 159 16.67 -5.63 -9.48
N SER A 160 17.55 -6.42 -10.11
CA SER A 160 17.23 -7.41 -11.16
C SER A 160 16.27 -8.50 -10.68
N SER A 161 16.35 -8.85 -9.39
CA SER A 161 15.61 -9.93 -8.76
C SER A 161 14.29 -9.48 -8.15
N ARG A 162 14.01 -8.18 -8.07
CA ARG A 162 12.79 -7.64 -7.43
C ARG A 162 11.54 -7.90 -8.27
N ARG A 163 10.42 -8.18 -7.61
CA ARG A 163 9.15 -8.54 -8.23
C ARG A 163 7.95 -7.86 -7.53
N GLY A 164 8.16 -6.69 -6.92
CA GLY A 164 7.06 -5.79 -6.54
C GLY A 164 6.30 -5.26 -7.76
N LEU A 165 5.06 -4.80 -7.56
CA LEU A 165 4.20 -4.27 -8.63
C LEU A 165 4.81 -3.06 -9.35
N LEU A 166 5.55 -2.21 -8.65
CA LEU A 166 6.32 -1.12 -9.26
C LEU A 166 7.61 -1.64 -9.89
N ASP A 167 8.33 -2.56 -9.24
CA ASP A 167 9.54 -3.17 -9.80
C ASP A 167 9.27 -3.81 -11.17
N ARG A 168 8.21 -4.61 -11.31
CA ARG A 168 7.79 -5.23 -12.58
C ARG A 168 7.55 -4.20 -13.69
N LYS A 169 6.96 -3.05 -13.36
CA LYS A 169 6.78 -1.93 -14.30
C LYS A 169 8.12 -1.30 -14.66
N LEU A 170 9.00 -1.07 -13.68
CA LEU A 170 10.32 -0.47 -13.89
C LEU A 170 11.29 -1.39 -14.66
N LEU A 171 11.19 -2.72 -14.51
CA LEU A 171 11.90 -3.70 -15.33
C LEU A 171 11.47 -3.59 -16.80
N ALA A 172 10.17 -3.60 -17.08
CA ALA A 172 9.64 -3.42 -18.43
C ALA A 172 10.06 -2.06 -19.04
N ILE A 173 9.98 -0.97 -18.26
CA ILE A 173 10.44 0.36 -18.71
C ILE A 173 11.94 0.34 -19.00
N SER A 174 12.74 -0.28 -18.12
CA SER A 174 14.18 -0.37 -18.27
C SER A 174 14.60 -1.19 -19.49
N HIS A 175 13.81 -2.19 -19.88
CA HIS A 175 14.02 -2.96 -21.11
C HIS A 175 13.63 -2.15 -22.36
N PHE A 176 12.41 -1.59 -22.41
CA PHE A 176 11.83 -1.02 -23.63
C PHE A 176 12.10 0.48 -23.87
N THR A 177 12.92 1.15 -23.06
CA THR A 177 13.29 2.57 -23.27
C THR A 177 14.78 2.75 -23.57
N GLU A 178 15.07 3.55 -24.59
CA GLU A 178 16.44 3.81 -25.08
C GLU A 178 17.04 5.13 -24.57
N THR A 179 16.22 6.07 -24.09
CA THR A 179 16.66 7.39 -23.62
C THR A 179 16.37 7.61 -22.13
N ARG A 180 17.14 8.50 -21.49
CA ARG A 180 16.90 8.89 -20.09
C ARG A 180 15.56 9.60 -19.93
N GLU A 181 15.17 10.37 -20.95
CA GLU A 181 13.95 11.17 -21.02
C GLU A 181 12.70 10.26 -21.11
N ASP A 182 12.71 9.26 -21.99
CA ASP A 182 11.63 8.29 -22.12
C ASP A 182 11.52 7.41 -20.86
N TRP A 183 12.65 6.96 -20.31
CA TRP A 183 12.65 6.22 -19.04
C TRP A 183 12.03 7.05 -17.93
N GLN A 184 12.43 8.32 -17.77
CA GLN A 184 11.87 9.24 -16.77
C GLN A 184 10.37 9.48 -17.00
N HIS A 185 9.93 9.63 -18.26
CA HIS A 185 8.52 9.78 -18.58
C HIS A 185 7.72 8.54 -18.14
N TRP A 186 8.15 7.35 -18.54
CA TRP A 186 7.42 6.12 -18.22
C TRP A 186 7.53 5.71 -16.75
N ALA A 187 8.63 6.03 -16.05
CA ALA A 187 8.73 5.84 -14.61
C ALA A 187 7.77 6.76 -13.83
N LEU A 188 7.56 8.01 -14.31
CA LEU A 188 6.51 8.87 -13.76
C LEU A 188 5.11 8.28 -14.03
N ARG A 189 4.85 7.71 -15.22
CA ARG A 189 3.58 7.00 -15.52
C ARG A 189 3.38 5.74 -14.69
N ALA A 190 4.43 4.96 -14.43
CA ALA A 190 4.38 3.82 -13.54
C ALA A 190 3.95 4.24 -12.14
N MET A 191 4.51 5.35 -11.64
CA MET A 191 4.08 5.93 -10.36
C MET A 191 2.63 6.42 -10.41
N GLU A 192 2.21 7.15 -11.46
CA GLU A 192 0.81 7.58 -11.67
C GLU A 192 -0.20 6.42 -11.59
N ALA A 193 0.20 5.23 -12.03
CA ALA A 193 -0.62 4.02 -12.05
C ALA A 193 -0.36 3.05 -10.87
N THR A 194 0.35 3.47 -9.83
CA THR A 194 0.66 2.61 -8.68
C THR A 194 0.30 3.37 -7.40
N TYR A 195 -0.50 2.74 -6.54
CA TYR A 195 -1.14 3.39 -5.41
C TYR A 195 -1.02 2.54 -4.13
N GLY A 196 -1.09 3.18 -2.97
CA GLY A 196 -1.19 2.51 -1.68
C GLY A 196 -1.88 3.40 -0.64
N TYR A 197 -2.47 2.80 0.39
CA TYR A 197 -2.87 3.55 1.57
C TYR A 197 -2.50 2.82 2.85
N GLU A 198 -2.20 3.57 3.89
CA GLU A 198 -1.82 3.06 5.21
C GLU A 198 -2.42 3.96 6.30
N PHE A 199 -2.72 3.38 7.45
CA PHE A 199 -3.28 4.08 8.61
C PHE A 199 -2.17 4.75 9.43
N GLN A 200 -1.08 4.03 9.71
CA GLN A 200 0.04 4.50 10.54
C GLN A 200 1.05 5.33 9.70
N GLY A 201 1.27 6.60 10.07
CA GLY A 201 2.06 7.52 9.24
C GLY A 201 3.55 7.20 9.17
N ASP A 202 4.09 6.56 10.19
CA ASP A 202 5.49 6.13 10.25
C ASP A 202 5.78 4.99 9.25
N ASN A 203 4.89 3.99 9.19
CA ASN A 203 4.92 2.92 8.20
C ASN A 203 4.70 3.50 6.78
N LEU A 204 3.71 4.38 6.60
CA LEU A 204 3.48 5.09 5.33
C LEU A 204 4.72 5.87 4.85
N LEU A 205 5.45 6.53 5.76
CA LEU A 205 6.68 7.25 5.41
C LEU A 205 7.76 6.29 4.90
N ILE A 206 7.90 5.12 5.52
CA ILE A 206 8.81 4.06 5.05
C ILE A 206 8.40 3.57 3.66
N ALA A 207 7.11 3.32 3.42
CA ALA A 207 6.60 2.98 2.09
C ALA A 207 6.93 4.06 1.04
N ARG A 208 6.70 5.34 1.37
CA ARG A 208 7.05 6.48 0.49
C ARG A 208 8.56 6.55 0.21
N VAL A 209 9.41 6.29 1.21
CA VAL A 209 10.88 6.20 1.05
C VAL A 209 11.25 4.99 0.17
N ASN A 210 10.67 3.81 0.40
CA ASN A 210 10.93 2.61 -0.38
C ASN A 210 10.56 2.80 -1.85
N ILE A 211 9.43 3.42 -2.15
CA ILE A 211 9.03 3.74 -3.53
C ILE A 211 10.03 4.71 -4.19
N MET A 212 10.38 5.82 -3.52
CA MET A 212 11.38 6.78 -4.02
C MET A 212 12.71 6.09 -4.34
N LYS A 213 13.19 5.28 -3.40
CA LYS A 213 14.46 4.54 -3.50
C LYS A 213 14.42 3.48 -4.59
N THR A 214 13.31 2.78 -4.77
CA THR A 214 13.14 1.78 -5.83
C THR A 214 13.31 2.41 -7.20
N VAL A 215 12.63 3.53 -7.48
CA VAL A 215 12.79 4.23 -8.77
C VAL A 215 14.22 4.75 -8.95
N MET A 216 14.86 5.25 -7.90
CA MET A 216 16.27 5.69 -7.95
C MET A 216 17.24 4.53 -8.24
N GLU A 217 17.00 3.36 -7.65
CA GLU A 217 17.83 2.16 -7.79
C GLU A 217 17.67 1.52 -9.17
N HIS A 218 16.45 1.46 -9.73
CA HIS A 218 16.25 1.05 -11.13
C HIS A 218 16.85 2.05 -12.13
N TYR A 219 16.75 3.37 -11.89
CA TYR A 219 17.41 4.37 -12.74
C TYR A 219 18.94 4.17 -12.73
N PHE A 220 19.53 4.04 -11.54
CA PHE A 220 20.98 3.82 -11.40
C PHE A 220 21.40 2.49 -12.04
N SER A 221 20.61 1.42 -11.89
CA SER A 221 20.90 0.11 -12.49
C SER A 221 20.89 0.11 -14.02
N LYS A 222 20.17 1.03 -14.68
CA LYS A 222 20.16 1.16 -16.15
C LYS A 222 21.23 2.12 -16.68
N TRP A 223 21.53 3.19 -15.94
CA TRP A 223 22.33 4.32 -16.44
C TRP A 223 23.68 4.52 -15.74
N GLU A 224 23.96 3.77 -14.67
CA GLU A 224 25.13 3.93 -13.78
C GLU A 224 25.30 5.36 -13.21
N GLU A 225 24.21 6.12 -13.20
CA GLU A 225 24.15 7.54 -12.88
C GLU A 225 23.05 7.86 -11.87
N ALA A 226 23.23 8.92 -11.08
CA ALA A 226 22.19 9.42 -10.19
C ALA A 226 21.04 10.08 -10.98
N ALA A 227 19.80 9.78 -10.61
CA ALA A 227 18.62 10.35 -11.26
C ALA A 227 18.55 11.89 -11.10
N PRO A 228 18.16 12.66 -12.14
CA PRO A 228 18.14 14.12 -12.07
C PRO A 228 17.22 14.67 -10.98
N ALA A 229 17.68 15.67 -10.22
CA ALA A 229 16.90 16.28 -9.15
C ALA A 229 15.56 16.89 -9.63
N SER A 230 15.46 17.31 -10.90
CA SER A 230 14.22 17.77 -11.53
C SER A 230 13.19 16.64 -11.71
N PHE A 231 13.64 15.43 -12.03
CA PHE A 231 12.81 14.23 -12.08
C PHE A 231 12.39 13.78 -10.68
N LEU A 232 13.34 13.72 -9.73
CA LEU A 232 13.04 13.32 -8.35
C LEU A 232 11.98 14.21 -7.71
N ARG A 233 12.03 15.54 -7.90
CA ARG A 233 10.97 16.46 -7.41
C ARG A 233 9.59 16.18 -8.01
N LYS A 234 9.51 15.75 -9.27
CA LYS A 234 8.24 15.33 -9.90
C LYS A 234 7.75 14.01 -9.32
N LEU A 235 8.66 13.04 -9.17
CA LEU A 235 8.37 11.73 -8.58
C LEU A 235 7.85 11.88 -7.15
N THR A 236 8.55 12.63 -6.29
CA THR A 236 8.15 12.86 -4.88
C THR A 236 6.71 13.39 -4.76
N ASN A 237 6.30 14.33 -5.62
CA ASN A 237 4.93 14.82 -5.60
C ASN A 237 3.90 13.73 -5.97
N LYS A 238 4.25 12.82 -6.89
CA LYS A 238 3.39 11.68 -7.25
C LYS A 238 3.32 10.64 -6.14
N VAL A 239 4.47 10.32 -5.52
CA VAL A 239 4.54 9.42 -4.35
C VAL A 239 3.63 9.91 -3.22
N ALA A 240 3.67 11.20 -2.89
CA ALA A 240 2.81 11.77 -1.84
C ALA A 240 1.31 11.79 -2.18
N TRP A 241 0.95 11.83 -3.47
CA TRP A 241 -0.44 11.74 -3.93
C TRP A 241 -0.97 10.30 -4.03
N ASN A 242 -0.09 9.34 -4.32
CA ASN A 242 -0.48 7.97 -4.62
C ASN A 242 -0.27 7.01 -3.45
N LEU A 243 0.59 7.34 -2.49
CA LEU A 243 0.68 6.70 -1.19
C LEU A 243 0.20 7.70 -0.14
N TRP A 244 -1.01 7.53 0.40
CA TRP A 244 -1.66 8.49 1.30
C TRP A 244 -2.10 7.86 2.63
N GLN A 245 -2.33 8.69 3.64
CA GLN A 245 -2.77 8.22 4.96
C GLN A 245 -4.29 8.09 4.98
N MET A 246 -4.82 6.94 5.43
CA MET A 246 -6.27 6.71 5.45
C MET A 246 -6.68 5.54 6.34
N ASP A 247 -7.78 5.70 7.06
CA ASP A 247 -8.59 4.58 7.53
C ASP A 247 -9.36 3.95 6.36
N GLY A 248 -8.99 2.72 6.01
CA GLY A 248 -9.55 1.98 4.88
C GLY A 248 -11.04 1.66 4.99
N LEU A 249 -11.65 1.74 6.19
CA LEU A 249 -13.10 1.53 6.36
C LEU A 249 -13.91 2.82 6.23
N SER A 250 -13.44 3.92 6.81
CA SER A 250 -14.16 5.22 6.73
C SER A 250 -13.82 6.04 5.49
N GLY A 251 -12.66 5.80 4.85
CA GLY A 251 -12.15 6.61 3.75
C GLY A 251 -11.65 7.99 4.18
N ARG A 252 -11.27 8.15 5.46
CA ARG A 252 -10.93 9.44 6.09
C ARG A 252 -9.54 9.43 6.73
N ILE A 253 -9.01 10.61 7.03
CA ILE A 253 -7.74 10.78 7.74
C ILE A 253 -7.89 10.30 9.19
N PRO A 254 -7.07 9.35 9.67
CA PRO A 254 -7.18 8.79 11.01
C PRO A 254 -6.75 9.80 12.08
N TYR A 255 -7.44 9.81 13.23
CA TYR A 255 -7.18 10.64 14.42
C TYR A 255 -7.00 12.16 14.22
N CYS A 256 -7.24 12.69 13.01
CA CYS A 256 -7.32 14.12 12.79
C CYS A 256 -8.43 14.69 13.69
N ALA A 257 -8.07 15.61 14.59
CA ALA A 257 -9.04 16.46 15.28
C ALA A 257 -9.74 17.36 14.24
N GLU A 258 -10.77 18.09 14.65
CA GLU A 258 -11.40 19.08 13.77
C GLU A 258 -10.34 19.99 13.14
N ASP A 259 -10.41 20.18 11.82
CA ASP A 259 -9.67 21.24 11.16
C ASP A 259 -10.57 22.49 11.09
N PRO A 260 -10.43 23.47 12.02
CA PRO A 260 -11.19 24.71 11.95
C PRO A 260 -10.84 25.56 10.72
N GLU A 261 -9.77 25.21 9.98
CA GLU A 261 -9.28 25.92 8.78
C GLU A 261 -9.36 25.04 7.51
N GLY A 262 -9.87 23.81 7.61
CA GLY A 262 -9.97 22.84 6.51
C GLY A 262 -11.03 23.16 5.45
N ALA A 263 -11.65 24.34 5.55
CA ALA A 263 -12.76 24.80 4.73
C ALA A 263 -12.54 26.20 4.11
N ASP A 264 -11.30 26.54 3.72
CA ASP A 264 -11.11 27.66 2.77
C ASP A 264 -9.98 27.44 1.74
N LEU A 265 -10.11 26.37 0.95
CA LEU A 265 -9.70 26.45 -0.45
C LEU A 265 -10.97 26.50 -1.32
N PHE A 266 -11.52 27.72 -1.40
CA PHE A 266 -12.70 28.18 -2.15
C PHE A 266 -14.08 28.05 -1.47
N SER A 267 -14.40 28.98 -0.53
CA SER A 267 -15.52 29.97 -0.68
C SER A 267 -16.38 30.26 0.57
N PHE A 268 -16.17 31.43 1.18
CA PHE A 268 -17.16 32.34 1.82
C PHE A 268 -18.41 31.76 2.55
N GLY A 269 -18.50 31.96 3.87
CA GLY A 269 -19.78 32.25 4.56
C GLY A 269 -20.03 31.60 5.94
N ASN A 270 -20.17 32.41 6.99
CA ASN A 270 -20.41 31.99 8.39
C ASN A 270 -21.70 31.16 8.61
N ILE A 271 -21.58 29.93 9.13
CA ILE A 271 -22.62 29.21 9.89
C ILE A 271 -21.96 28.42 11.05
N ASP A 272 -22.59 28.42 12.24
CA ASP A 272 -22.11 27.78 13.47
C ASP A 272 -22.57 26.31 13.57
N ILE A 273 -21.64 25.37 13.76
CA ILE A 273 -21.84 23.92 13.51
C ILE A 273 -21.39 23.00 14.66
N ARG A 274 -21.49 23.47 15.90
CA ARG A 274 -21.20 22.71 17.14
C ARG A 274 -21.88 21.33 17.34
N PRO A 275 -22.91 20.86 16.59
CA PRO A 275 -23.45 19.50 16.75
C PRO A 275 -22.70 18.34 16.06
N LEU A 276 -21.62 18.59 15.31
CA LEU A 276 -21.07 17.63 14.32
C LEU A 276 -19.97 16.67 14.81
N LEU A 277 -19.84 16.39 16.11
CA LEU A 277 -18.70 15.63 16.69
C LEU A 277 -18.66 14.10 16.43
N SER A 278 -19.33 13.62 15.38
CA SER A 278 -19.06 12.32 14.70
C SER A 278 -18.92 12.48 13.17
N VAL A 279 -18.77 13.73 12.72
CA VAL A 279 -18.83 14.23 11.34
C VAL A 279 -17.76 15.32 11.19
N GLY A 280 -16.48 14.97 11.30
CA GLY A 280 -15.39 15.97 11.36
C GLY A 280 -14.08 15.64 10.64
N GLN A 281 -13.71 14.36 10.47
CA GLN A 281 -12.44 14.00 9.81
C GLN A 281 -12.50 14.18 8.28
N PRO A 282 -11.49 14.78 7.63
CA PRO A 282 -11.47 14.97 6.18
C PRO A 282 -11.62 13.66 5.39
N VAL A 283 -12.44 13.66 4.34
CA VAL A 283 -12.54 12.55 3.37
C VAL A 283 -11.31 12.57 2.48
N CYS A 284 -10.59 11.45 2.40
CA CYS A 284 -9.34 11.36 1.65
C CYS A 284 -9.54 11.68 0.17
N ARG A 285 -8.52 12.28 -0.46
CA ARG A 285 -8.52 12.59 -1.89
C ARG A 285 -7.53 11.70 -2.65
N VAL A 286 -7.96 11.19 -3.80
CA VAL A 286 -7.12 10.42 -4.74
C VAL A 286 -6.89 11.28 -5.98
N TYR A 287 -5.68 11.24 -6.56
CA TYR A 287 -5.41 11.95 -7.80
C TYR A 287 -5.67 11.07 -9.04
N SER A 288 -6.51 11.57 -9.95
CA SER A 288 -6.77 10.99 -11.27
C SER A 288 -5.79 11.58 -12.29
N TRP A 289 -4.68 10.88 -12.54
CA TRP A 289 -3.60 11.33 -13.43
C TRP A 289 -3.90 11.24 -14.94
N ARG A 290 -5.04 10.67 -15.33
CA ARG A 290 -5.43 10.53 -16.74
C ARG A 290 -6.21 11.76 -17.21
N SER A 291 -7.18 11.59 -18.10
CA SER A 291 -7.84 12.64 -18.91
C SER A 291 -8.22 13.92 -18.16
N ASP A 292 -8.62 13.81 -16.89
CA ASP A 292 -9.20 14.92 -16.13
C ASP A 292 -8.17 15.65 -15.23
N CYS A 293 -6.98 15.08 -15.01
CA CYS A 293 -5.88 15.65 -14.19
C CYS A 293 -6.35 16.34 -12.89
N GLN A 294 -7.24 15.68 -12.13
CA GLN A 294 -7.93 16.26 -10.97
C GLN A 294 -7.83 15.38 -9.72
N SER A 295 -7.93 16.00 -8.55
CA SER A 295 -8.14 15.27 -7.29
C SER A 295 -9.63 15.01 -7.08
N VAL A 296 -9.99 13.77 -6.80
CA VAL A 296 -11.36 13.29 -6.57
C VAL A 296 -11.49 12.81 -5.13
N SER A 297 -12.69 12.82 -4.54
CA SER A 297 -12.87 12.23 -3.21
C SER A 297 -12.77 10.71 -3.29
N TYR A 298 -12.26 10.06 -2.24
CA TYR A 298 -12.25 8.59 -2.16
C TYR A 298 -13.69 8.03 -2.15
N GLY A 299 -14.63 8.78 -1.59
CA GLY A 299 -16.06 8.50 -1.68
C GLY A 299 -16.57 8.41 -3.12
N ASP A 300 -16.11 9.28 -4.03
CA ASP A 300 -16.46 9.22 -5.45
C ASP A 300 -15.82 8.04 -6.20
N VAL A 301 -14.60 7.65 -5.81
CA VAL A 301 -13.96 6.44 -6.34
C VAL A 301 -14.80 5.21 -5.96
N LYS A 302 -15.18 5.10 -4.68
CA LYS A 302 -16.03 4.03 -4.12
C LYS A 302 -17.45 4.03 -4.70
N ALA A 303 -18.08 5.20 -4.83
CA ALA A 303 -19.40 5.37 -5.44
C ALA A 303 -19.37 5.21 -6.98
N ARG A 304 -18.20 4.95 -7.56
CA ARG A 304 -17.96 4.79 -8.99
C ARG A 304 -18.38 6.03 -9.82
N SER A 305 -18.41 7.24 -9.25
CA SER A 305 -18.91 8.49 -9.88
C SER A 305 -17.86 9.28 -10.68
N CYS A 306 -16.56 9.15 -10.39
CA CYS A 306 -15.52 10.08 -10.91
C CYS A 306 -14.55 9.53 -11.96
N GLY A 307 -14.88 8.44 -12.67
CA GLY A 307 -14.04 7.83 -13.72
C GLY A 307 -12.74 7.13 -13.25
N MET A 308 -12.21 7.49 -12.08
CA MET A 308 -11.08 6.84 -11.44
C MET A 308 -11.48 5.44 -10.93
N ARG A 309 -10.66 4.43 -11.24
CA ARG A 309 -10.81 3.03 -10.84
C ARG A 309 -9.44 2.43 -10.60
N PHE A 310 -9.37 1.39 -9.80
CA PHE A 310 -8.23 0.49 -9.79
C PHE A 310 -8.57 -0.71 -10.67
N ASP A 311 -7.62 -1.15 -11.47
CA ASP A 311 -7.78 -2.33 -12.31
C ASP A 311 -7.53 -3.59 -11.45
N TYR A 312 -6.65 -3.49 -10.44
CA TYR A 312 -6.33 -4.54 -9.46
C TYR A 312 -6.11 -3.97 -8.05
N ILE A 313 -6.54 -4.70 -7.03
CA ILE A 313 -6.24 -4.44 -5.61
C ILE A 313 -5.51 -5.63 -5.00
N VAL A 314 -4.50 -5.36 -4.19
CA VAL A 314 -3.75 -6.34 -3.38
C VAL A 314 -3.66 -5.87 -1.92
N GLY A 315 -3.45 -6.77 -0.96
CA GLY A 315 -3.09 -6.36 0.40
C GLY A 315 -3.18 -7.42 1.49
N ASN A 316 -2.78 -7.02 2.69
CA ASN A 316 -2.86 -7.82 3.92
C ASN A 316 -3.60 -7.03 5.01
N PRO A 317 -4.95 -6.95 4.95
CA PRO A 317 -5.74 -6.14 5.87
C PRO A 317 -5.67 -6.66 7.33
N PRO A 318 -5.92 -5.80 8.33
CA PRO A 318 -5.96 -6.22 9.72
C PRO A 318 -7.00 -7.31 9.95
N TYR A 319 -6.67 -8.30 10.77
CA TYR A 319 -7.51 -9.48 10.98
C TYR A 319 -8.57 -9.29 12.07
N GLN A 320 -8.30 -8.47 13.08
CA GLN A 320 -9.14 -8.26 14.25
C GLN A 320 -9.12 -6.78 14.66
N GLU A 321 -10.17 -6.32 15.34
CA GLU A 321 -10.19 -4.99 15.95
C GLU A 321 -9.16 -4.86 17.08
N GLU A 322 -8.53 -3.69 17.20
CA GLU A 322 -7.79 -3.32 18.39
C GLU A 322 -8.76 -2.86 19.48
N THR A 323 -8.92 -3.68 20.52
CA THR A 323 -9.76 -3.38 21.67
C THR A 323 -8.90 -3.26 22.94
N ASP A 324 -9.12 -2.22 23.73
CA ASP A 324 -8.50 -2.05 25.07
C ASP A 324 -8.95 -3.11 26.10
N SER A 325 -9.97 -3.90 25.77
CA SER A 325 -10.44 -4.98 26.65
C SER A 325 -9.47 -6.17 26.66
N GLU A 326 -9.25 -6.76 27.84
CA GLU A 326 -8.56 -8.06 28.01
C GLU A 326 -9.36 -9.26 27.44
N SER A 327 -10.39 -9.02 26.64
CA SER A 327 -11.19 -10.05 25.98
C SER A 327 -10.31 -10.93 25.09
N THR A 328 -10.38 -12.24 25.31
CA THR A 328 -9.80 -13.26 24.41
C THR A 328 -10.55 -13.40 23.08
N ARG A 329 -11.66 -12.65 22.92
CA ARG A 329 -12.54 -12.67 21.75
C ARG A 329 -12.63 -11.25 21.16
N LYS A 330 -11.82 -10.99 20.15
CA LYS A 330 -11.84 -9.77 19.33
C LYS A 330 -12.70 -9.96 18.08
N PRO A 331 -13.54 -8.97 17.68
CA PRO A 331 -14.28 -9.03 16.43
C PRO A 331 -13.35 -9.11 15.21
N PRO A 332 -13.72 -9.83 14.14
CA PRO A 332 -12.99 -9.82 12.89
C PRO A 332 -13.30 -8.53 12.12
N ILE A 333 -12.25 -7.92 11.55
CA ILE A 333 -12.37 -6.68 10.76
C ILE A 333 -12.06 -6.90 9.27
N TYR A 334 -11.32 -7.95 8.91
CA TYR A 334 -10.94 -8.28 7.53
C TYR A 334 -12.14 -8.42 6.59
N ASN A 335 -13.28 -8.94 7.07
CA ASN A 335 -14.50 -9.09 6.27
C ASN A 335 -15.11 -7.73 5.85
N LEU A 336 -14.88 -6.67 6.64
CA LEU A 336 -15.28 -5.31 6.28
C LEU A 336 -14.35 -4.74 5.20
N PHE A 337 -13.03 -4.95 5.32
CA PHE A 337 -12.07 -4.60 4.27
C PHE A 337 -12.35 -5.32 2.95
N MET A 338 -12.80 -6.59 2.98
CA MET A 338 -13.26 -7.31 1.79
C MET A 338 -14.46 -6.62 1.14
N ASP A 339 -15.54 -6.38 1.89
CA ASP A 339 -16.74 -5.71 1.34
C ASP A 339 -16.46 -4.29 0.82
N GLU A 340 -15.55 -3.55 1.48
CA GLU A 340 -15.10 -2.22 1.05
C GLU A 340 -14.28 -2.25 -0.25
N THR A 341 -13.34 -3.19 -0.38
CA THR A 341 -12.47 -3.26 -1.56
C THR A 341 -13.18 -3.74 -2.82
N PHE A 342 -14.20 -4.60 -2.71
CA PHE A 342 -15.01 -5.05 -3.86
C PHE A 342 -15.78 -3.89 -4.54
N LEU A 343 -15.93 -2.74 -3.89
CA LEU A 343 -16.55 -1.55 -4.49
C LEU A 343 -15.57 -0.79 -5.42
N LEU A 344 -14.26 -0.92 -5.19
CA LEU A 344 -13.20 -0.09 -5.77
C LEU A 344 -12.56 -0.67 -7.04
N ALA A 345 -12.48 -2.00 -7.14
CA ALA A 345 -11.93 -2.73 -8.28
C ALA A 345 -12.72 -4.01 -8.55
N ASP A 346 -12.63 -4.49 -9.79
CA ASP A 346 -13.29 -5.72 -10.22
C ASP A 346 -12.38 -6.95 -10.01
N VAL A 347 -11.09 -6.78 -9.72
CA VAL A 347 -10.16 -7.84 -9.29
C VAL A 347 -9.47 -7.46 -7.98
N VAL A 348 -9.67 -8.26 -6.94
CA VAL A 348 -9.18 -8.01 -5.58
C VAL A 348 -8.53 -9.27 -5.00
N GLU A 349 -7.30 -9.16 -4.51
CA GLU A 349 -6.56 -10.24 -3.85
C GLU A 349 -6.11 -9.85 -2.44
N LEU A 350 -6.61 -10.54 -1.42
CA LEU A 350 -6.33 -10.21 -0.02
C LEU A 350 -5.85 -11.45 0.74
N ILE A 351 -4.95 -11.26 1.69
CA ILE A 351 -4.68 -12.25 2.74
C ILE A 351 -5.75 -12.12 3.81
N THR A 352 -6.44 -13.23 4.13
CA THR A 352 -7.49 -13.22 5.18
C THR A 352 -7.50 -14.51 6.02
N PRO A 353 -7.98 -14.43 7.27
CA PRO A 353 -8.37 -15.60 8.05
C PRO A 353 -9.42 -16.46 7.34
N ALA A 354 -9.16 -17.76 7.20
CA ALA A 354 -9.98 -18.67 6.39
C ALA A 354 -11.08 -19.40 7.19
N ARG A 355 -11.28 -19.05 8.47
CA ARG A 355 -12.29 -19.70 9.34
C ARG A 355 -13.71 -19.61 8.80
N PHE A 356 -14.05 -18.54 8.10
CA PHE A 356 -15.39 -18.34 7.53
C PHE A 356 -15.77 -19.38 6.47
N LEU A 357 -14.80 -20.05 5.85
CA LEU A 357 -15.05 -21.09 4.85
C LEU A 357 -15.76 -22.31 5.43
N PHE A 358 -15.43 -22.64 6.68
CA PHE A 358 -16.04 -23.72 7.44
C PHE A 358 -17.28 -23.22 8.21
N ASN A 359 -17.78 -22.03 7.87
CA ASN A 359 -18.80 -21.27 8.59
C ASN A 359 -18.47 -21.15 10.10
N ALA A 360 -17.18 -21.00 10.42
CA ALA A 360 -16.64 -20.94 11.77
C ALA A 360 -15.98 -19.58 12.07
N GLY A 361 -15.61 -19.36 13.33
CA GLY A 361 -15.09 -18.07 13.80
C GLY A 361 -16.20 -17.09 14.17
N TYR A 362 -15.94 -15.79 14.01
CA TYR A 362 -16.79 -14.71 14.52
C TYR A 362 -17.34 -13.78 13.43
N THR A 363 -17.12 -14.08 12.16
CA THR A 363 -17.78 -13.40 11.05
C THR A 363 -19.28 -13.76 11.01
N PRO A 364 -20.17 -12.84 10.57
CA PRO A 364 -21.60 -13.13 10.53
C PRO A 364 -21.92 -14.32 9.62
N SER A 365 -22.74 -15.28 10.09
CA SER A 365 -23.07 -16.47 9.29
C SER A 365 -23.82 -16.17 7.99
N SER A 366 -24.49 -15.02 7.90
CA SER A 366 -25.06 -14.50 6.65
C SER A 366 -23.97 -14.07 5.65
N TRP A 367 -22.92 -13.40 6.13
CA TRP A 367 -21.76 -13.02 5.34
C TRP A 367 -20.94 -14.23 4.88
N ASN A 368 -20.73 -15.22 5.77
CA ASN A 368 -20.09 -16.48 5.40
C ASN A 368 -20.83 -17.16 4.23
N LYS A 369 -22.16 -17.23 4.29
CA LYS A 369 -23.00 -17.78 3.22
C LYS A 369 -22.91 -16.96 1.92
N LYS A 370 -22.94 -15.62 2.00
CA LYS A 370 -22.72 -14.72 0.85
C LYS A 370 -21.41 -15.09 0.14
N MET A 371 -20.29 -15.10 0.86
CA MET A 371 -18.97 -15.38 0.28
C MET A 371 -18.86 -16.82 -0.26
N LEU A 372 -19.42 -17.81 0.43
CA LEU A 372 -19.40 -19.21 0.01
C LEU A 372 -20.30 -19.50 -1.21
N GLN A 373 -21.29 -18.66 -1.49
CA GLN A 373 -22.19 -18.77 -2.64
C GLN A 373 -21.74 -17.93 -3.84
N ASP A 374 -20.71 -17.09 -3.66
CA ASP A 374 -20.16 -16.28 -4.73
C ASP A 374 -19.36 -17.14 -5.73
N LYS A 375 -19.78 -17.11 -7.00
CA LYS A 375 -19.16 -17.85 -8.10
C LYS A 375 -17.80 -17.28 -8.55
N HIS A 376 -17.49 -16.03 -8.19
CA HIS A 376 -16.26 -15.34 -8.60
C HIS A 376 -15.13 -15.43 -7.56
N PHE A 377 -15.45 -15.88 -6.35
CA PHE A 377 -14.55 -16.11 -5.23
C PHE A 377 -13.60 -17.33 -5.53
N LYS A 378 -12.30 -17.12 -5.85
CA LYS A 378 -11.32 -18.18 -6.29
C LYS A 378 -10.14 -18.57 -5.34
N ILE A 379 -10.08 -19.88 -5.05
CA ILE A 379 -9.00 -20.75 -4.50
C ILE A 379 -7.52 -20.49 -4.83
N LEU A 380 -6.92 -19.31 -4.59
CA LEU A 380 -5.48 -19.13 -4.89
C LEU A 380 -4.54 -20.03 -4.06
N TYR A 381 -4.60 -19.97 -2.74
CA TYR A 381 -3.78 -20.76 -1.82
C TYR A 381 -4.51 -20.93 -0.49
N TYR A 382 -4.27 -22.07 0.20
CA TYR A 382 -4.78 -22.37 1.53
C TYR A 382 -3.72 -23.15 2.31
N GLU A 383 -3.36 -22.67 3.50
CA GLU A 383 -2.51 -23.40 4.45
C GLU A 383 -3.15 -23.36 5.86
N PRO A 384 -3.41 -24.53 6.48
CA PRO A 384 -4.01 -24.61 7.81
C PRO A 384 -3.12 -24.04 8.94
N LEU A 385 -1.79 -24.08 8.80
CA LEU A 385 -0.86 -23.64 9.84
C LEU A 385 -0.21 -22.30 9.47
N SER A 386 -0.74 -21.20 10.03
CA SER A 386 -0.26 -19.83 9.80
C SER A 386 1.26 -19.68 10.05
N ALA A 387 1.83 -20.38 11.02
CA ALA A 387 3.26 -20.36 11.33
C ALA A 387 4.18 -20.88 10.20
N LYS A 388 3.68 -21.59 9.19
CA LYS A 388 4.50 -21.95 8.01
C LYS A 388 4.69 -20.77 7.05
N VAL A 389 3.86 -19.74 7.17
CA VAL A 389 3.90 -18.55 6.32
C VAL A 389 4.37 -17.34 7.11
N PHE A 390 3.86 -17.19 8.34
CA PHE A 390 4.24 -16.14 9.29
C PHE A 390 5.02 -16.77 10.46
N PRO A 391 6.26 -17.25 10.27
CA PRO A 391 7.00 -18.02 11.29
C PRO A 391 7.30 -17.23 12.56
N ASN A 392 7.36 -15.90 12.45
CA ASN A 392 7.71 -15.00 13.55
C ASN A 392 6.49 -14.33 14.22
N THR A 393 5.25 -14.75 13.90
CA THR A 393 4.02 -14.07 14.37
C THR A 393 3.05 -15.06 15.04
N ASP A 394 2.80 -14.88 16.34
CA ASP A 394 1.77 -15.61 17.09
C ASP A 394 0.38 -15.04 16.80
N ILE A 395 -0.25 -15.53 15.72
CA ILE A 395 -1.61 -15.16 15.32
C ILE A 395 -2.62 -15.89 16.22
N LYS A 396 -2.95 -15.26 17.35
CA LYS A 396 -3.93 -15.79 18.30
C LYS A 396 -5.36 -15.76 17.76
N GLY A 397 -6.04 -16.88 17.90
CA GLY A 397 -7.38 -17.12 17.36
C GLY A 397 -7.61 -18.56 16.88
N GLY A 398 -6.56 -19.38 16.83
CA GLY A 398 -6.57 -20.75 16.29
C GLY A 398 -6.60 -20.74 14.76
N GLY A 399 -5.98 -21.76 14.16
CA GLY A 399 -5.41 -21.70 12.80
C GLY A 399 -6.35 -21.53 11.61
N GLU A 400 -5.76 -21.80 10.43
CA GLU A 400 -6.36 -21.86 9.08
C GLU A 400 -6.63 -20.51 8.41
N HIS A 401 -5.62 -19.93 7.72
CA HIS A 401 -5.66 -18.55 7.20
C HIS A 401 -4.88 -18.31 5.87
N PHE A 402 -5.35 -18.78 4.70
CA PHE A 402 -5.03 -18.16 3.38
C PHE A 402 -6.21 -18.33 2.42
N ILE A 403 -6.60 -17.24 1.73
CA ILE A 403 -7.79 -16.98 0.86
C ILE A 403 -7.83 -15.44 0.64
N LYS A 404 -8.06 -14.82 -0.55
CA LYS A 404 -8.64 -15.24 -1.87
C LYS A 404 -8.31 -14.25 -3.04
N LYS A 405 -8.62 -14.61 -4.31
CA LYS A 405 -9.02 -13.68 -5.41
C LYS A 405 -10.55 -13.53 -5.49
N CYS A 406 -11.08 -12.31 -5.57
CA CYS A 406 -12.43 -12.03 -6.06
C CYS A 406 -12.36 -11.33 -7.41
N GLU A 407 -13.05 -11.90 -8.41
CA GLU A 407 -13.57 -11.14 -9.55
C GLU A 407 -14.96 -10.59 -9.17
N SER A 408 -15.47 -9.57 -9.88
CA SER A 408 -16.87 -9.09 -9.76
C SER A 408 -17.69 -9.30 -11.03
#